data_AF-J3DKP7-F1
#
_entry.id   AF-J3DKP7-F1
#
_cell.length_a   1.000
_cell.length_b   1.000
_cell.length_c   1.000
_cell.angle_alpha   90.00
_cell.angle_beta   90.00
_cell.angle_gamma   90.00
#
_symmetry.space_group_name_H-M   'P 1'
#
loop_
_entity.id
_entity.type
_entity.pdbx_description
1 polymer ?
#
loop_
_entity_poly.entity_id
_entity_poly.type
_entity_poly.pdbx_seq_one_letter_code
_entity_poly.pdbx_strand_id
1 'polypeptide(L)'
;MTAIAQVNVMTIQEQNSLLTSALSVVGSGANVSLDETAGLQNATATSTPAGDADDNDILVASLPSTFATRLTALGAGTATGAALSGYTGAVGNTGSNAFTVTADPGASITNISFVDSAGAPLNGLDSGLDTLNGTSIFLYTDANNDNIVLGRAGGATGAIVFAAYIEETGSPVSGGKIWTVEYQPLKHTDATNADDSLNLLNKVFIGASQDLEFSLANAPSGQNLFLMFTKANPATETVSGVVRITDPVIIATGKNPADQSSGVNITTGDTINTSQAGGPTTFGTNNQMITEQEGIRYSFVTGARQDMTIPNLDQNEADVESNIDFTGVFNARMANFDVVQLQSGKTAVVKISAFTTAVESGAAFINGYAGDASIAITNVRV
;
A
#
# COMPACT_ATOMS: atom_id res chain seq x y z
N MET A 1 35.61 -25.04 -25.31
CA MET A 1 34.80 -24.03 -26.03
C MET A 1 33.63 -23.82 -25.10
N THR A 2 33.74 -22.79 -24.29
CA THR A 2 33.06 -22.62 -23.01
C THR A 2 32.00 -21.53 -23.24
N ALA A 3 30.72 -21.87 -23.06
CA ALA A 3 29.57 -20.95 -23.12
C ALA A 3 29.65 -20.02 -21.89
N ILE A 4 29.57 -18.68 -21.99
CA ILE A 4 28.50 -17.72 -22.36
C ILE A 4 27.37 -17.66 -21.34
N ALA A 5 27.69 -17.13 -20.15
CA ALA A 5 26.76 -16.62 -19.16
C ALA A 5 26.16 -15.26 -19.53
N GLN A 6 24.90 -15.09 -19.19
CA GLN A 6 24.05 -13.97 -19.56
C GLN A 6 23.17 -13.62 -18.36
N VAL A 7 23.61 -12.66 -17.56
CA VAL A 7 23.10 -12.39 -16.21
C VAL A 7 21.97 -11.36 -16.26
N ASN A 8 20.76 -11.68 -15.81
CA ASN A 8 19.67 -10.70 -15.70
C ASN A 8 19.61 -10.08 -14.29
N VAL A 9 20.05 -8.83 -14.07
CA VAL A 9 20.07 -8.18 -12.74
C VAL A 9 18.83 -7.30 -12.55
N MET A 10 18.00 -7.57 -11.53
CA MET A 10 16.91 -6.66 -11.16
C MET A 10 17.29 -5.80 -9.96
N THR A 11 17.77 -4.58 -10.20
CA THR A 11 18.07 -3.61 -9.14
C THR A 11 16.87 -2.67 -8.94
N ILE A 12 16.20 -2.78 -7.78
CA ILE A 12 15.12 -1.86 -7.38
C ILE A 12 15.75 -0.76 -6.50
N GLN A 13 15.75 0.49 -6.97
CA GLN A 13 16.18 1.66 -6.19
C GLN A 13 15.00 2.58 -5.85
N GLU A 14 15.13 3.20 -4.68
CA GLU A 14 14.13 3.89 -3.87
C GLU A 14 13.33 4.98 -4.60
N GLN A 15 12.02 5.01 -4.33
CA GLN A 15 11.30 6.29 -4.26
C GLN A 15 11.52 6.82 -2.85
N ASN A 16 12.46 7.74 -2.71
CA ASN A 16 12.72 8.48 -1.49
C ASN A 16 11.47 9.32 -1.17
N SER A 17 10.52 8.76 -0.41
CA SER A 17 9.35 9.50 0.06
C SER A 17 9.83 10.54 1.05
N LEU A 18 9.81 11.79 0.62
CA LEU A 18 9.99 12.98 1.44
C LEU A 18 9.26 12.83 2.79
N LEU A 19 10.06 12.80 3.86
CA LEU A 19 9.75 13.13 5.26
C LEU A 19 8.26 12.98 5.64
N THR A 20 7.83 11.80 6.15
CA THR A 20 6.80 11.58 7.22
C THR A 20 6.06 10.23 7.16
N SER A 21 6.11 9.44 6.08
CA SER A 21 5.52 8.08 6.05
C SER A 21 6.55 7.01 6.47
N ALA A 22 6.21 6.13 7.41
CA ALA A 22 7.05 5.00 7.82
C ALA A 22 6.82 3.74 6.95
N LEU A 23 5.76 3.73 6.13
CA LEU A 23 5.64 2.78 5.03
C LEU A 23 6.90 2.85 4.16
N SER A 24 7.68 1.79 4.17
CA SER A 24 8.94 1.74 3.43
C SER A 24 9.16 0.37 2.82
N VAL A 25 9.74 0.38 1.62
CA VAL A 25 10.24 -0.80 0.93
C VAL A 25 11.74 -0.62 0.77
N VAL A 26 12.52 -1.53 1.34
CA VAL A 26 13.98 -1.42 1.39
C VAL A 26 14.59 -2.69 0.79
N GLY A 27 15.47 -2.53 -0.19
CA GLY A 27 16.22 -3.65 -0.76
C GLY A 27 17.14 -4.28 0.29
N SER A 28 17.16 -5.61 0.37
CA SER A 28 18.00 -6.34 1.32
C SER A 28 19.46 -6.47 0.86
N GLY A 29 19.71 -6.21 -0.43
CA GLY A 29 20.97 -6.51 -1.11
C GLY A 29 21.07 -7.93 -1.67
N ALA A 30 20.02 -8.77 -1.53
CA ALA A 30 19.98 -10.06 -2.22
C ALA A 30 19.63 -9.85 -3.70
N ASN A 31 20.51 -10.30 -4.58
CA ASN A 31 20.29 -10.26 -6.02
C ASN A 31 19.45 -11.46 -6.46
N VAL A 32 18.84 -11.32 -7.63
CA VAL A 32 18.29 -12.43 -8.41
C VAL A 32 18.87 -12.29 -9.82
N SER A 33 19.64 -13.28 -10.24
CA SER A 33 20.08 -13.41 -11.62
C SER A 33 19.85 -14.82 -12.13
N LEU A 34 19.34 -14.86 -13.36
CA LEU A 34 19.14 -16.05 -14.16
C LEU A 34 20.18 -16.03 -15.26
N ASP A 35 20.81 -17.18 -15.52
CA ASP A 35 21.71 -17.38 -16.65
C ASP A 35 21.04 -18.20 -17.77
N GLU A 36 21.17 -17.73 -19.01
CA GLU A 36 20.74 -18.45 -20.23
C GLU A 36 21.65 -19.65 -20.59
N THR A 37 22.81 -19.81 -19.92
CA THR A 37 23.70 -20.96 -20.11
C THR A 37 23.02 -22.27 -19.71
N ALA A 38 23.21 -23.32 -20.52
CA ALA A 38 22.73 -24.64 -20.18
C ALA A 38 23.34 -25.17 -18.87
N GLY A 39 22.48 -25.45 -17.89
CA GLY A 39 22.89 -25.96 -16.58
C GLY A 39 22.14 -25.26 -15.47
N LEU A 40 22.57 -25.47 -14.22
CA LEU A 40 22.24 -24.57 -13.11
C LEU A 40 23.49 -23.75 -12.82
N GLN A 41 23.38 -22.44 -12.91
CA GLN A 41 24.43 -21.50 -12.60
C GLN A 41 24.17 -20.90 -11.22
N ASN A 42 24.89 -21.43 -10.25
CA ASN A 42 24.90 -20.97 -8.88
C ASN A 42 26.16 -21.48 -8.18
N ALA A 43 26.46 -20.89 -7.02
CA ALA A 43 27.67 -21.16 -6.25
C ALA A 43 27.94 -22.64 -5.95
N THR A 44 26.91 -23.50 -5.94
CA THR A 44 27.04 -24.94 -5.65
C THR A 44 27.16 -25.80 -6.90
N ALA A 45 26.35 -25.53 -7.93
CA ALA A 45 26.31 -26.32 -9.16
C ALA A 45 27.47 -25.96 -10.11
N THR A 46 27.82 -24.68 -10.20
CA THR A 46 28.89 -24.17 -11.06
C THR A 46 29.75 -23.18 -10.28
N SER A 47 30.70 -23.67 -9.49
CA SER A 47 31.53 -22.81 -8.64
C SER A 47 32.59 -21.98 -9.39
N THR A 48 32.77 -22.21 -10.69
CA THR A 48 33.70 -21.49 -11.58
C THR A 48 33.21 -21.56 -13.03
N PRO A 49 33.40 -20.50 -13.86
CA PRO A 49 33.95 -19.19 -13.54
C PRO A 49 33.09 -18.39 -12.54
N ALA A 50 33.57 -17.21 -12.13
CA ALA A 50 32.93 -16.44 -11.07
C ALA A 50 31.53 -15.94 -11.46
N GLY A 51 31.28 -15.63 -12.74
CA GLY A 51 29.95 -15.23 -13.22
C GLY A 51 28.92 -16.34 -13.05
N ASP A 52 29.19 -17.54 -13.54
CA ASP A 52 28.33 -18.72 -13.29
C ASP A 52 28.07 -19.00 -11.79
N ALA A 53 29.05 -18.68 -10.93
CA ALA A 53 29.00 -18.97 -9.50
C ALA A 53 28.22 -17.93 -8.69
N ASP A 54 28.06 -16.71 -9.21
CA ASP A 54 27.34 -15.63 -8.55
C ASP A 54 25.85 -15.53 -8.94
N ASP A 55 25.44 -16.35 -9.91
CA ASP A 55 24.06 -16.54 -10.32
C ASP A 55 23.17 -17.29 -9.31
N ASN A 56 21.86 -17.21 -9.54
CA ASN A 56 20.85 -17.71 -8.62
C ASN A 56 19.90 -18.73 -9.25
N ASP A 57 20.39 -19.46 -10.26
CA ASP A 57 19.59 -20.44 -10.98
C ASP A 57 19.06 -21.50 -10.05
N ILE A 58 17.78 -21.82 -10.26
CA ILE A 58 17.05 -22.86 -9.58
C ILE A 58 16.28 -23.68 -10.61
N LEU A 59 16.00 -24.94 -10.28
CA LEU A 59 15.16 -25.79 -11.11
C LEU A 59 13.80 -25.13 -11.35
N VAL A 60 13.37 -25.07 -12.62
CA VAL A 60 12.03 -24.59 -13.02
C VAL A 60 10.91 -25.32 -12.27
N ALA A 61 11.10 -26.59 -11.94
CA ALA A 61 10.14 -27.38 -11.17
C ALA A 61 9.94 -26.88 -9.72
N SER A 62 10.83 -26.02 -9.22
CA SER A 62 10.77 -25.41 -7.89
C SER A 62 9.97 -24.11 -7.86
N LEU A 63 9.45 -23.63 -9.00
CA LEU A 63 8.64 -22.41 -9.03
C LEU A 63 7.44 -22.53 -8.07
N PRO A 64 7.08 -21.46 -7.35
CA PRO A 64 5.88 -21.44 -6.52
C PRO A 64 4.64 -21.84 -7.33
N SER A 65 3.79 -22.69 -6.75
CA SER A 65 2.62 -23.25 -7.45
C SER A 65 1.66 -22.17 -7.96
N THR A 66 1.45 -21.10 -7.19
CA THR A 66 0.66 -19.92 -7.59
C THR A 66 1.23 -19.29 -8.86
N PHE A 67 2.56 -19.15 -8.94
CA PHE A 67 3.23 -18.54 -10.09
C PHE A 67 3.18 -19.45 -11.31
N ALA A 68 3.58 -20.72 -11.16
CA ALA A 68 3.59 -21.69 -12.25
C ALA A 68 2.18 -21.92 -12.84
N THR A 69 1.15 -21.98 -12.00
CA THR A 69 -0.25 -22.12 -12.44
C THR A 69 -0.70 -20.89 -13.23
N ARG A 70 -0.36 -19.69 -12.77
CA ARG A 70 -0.72 -18.46 -13.49
C ARG A 70 -0.04 -18.38 -14.85
N LEU A 71 1.25 -18.68 -14.94
CA LEU A 71 1.99 -18.70 -16.20
C LEU A 71 1.44 -19.73 -17.20
N THR A 72 1.04 -20.91 -16.71
CA THR A 72 0.36 -21.92 -17.52
C THR A 72 -0.97 -21.40 -18.06
N ALA A 73 -1.78 -20.74 -17.22
CA ALA A 73 -3.06 -20.15 -17.63
C ALA A 73 -2.88 -19.00 -18.66
N LEU A 74 -1.75 -18.30 -18.60
CA LEU A 74 -1.38 -17.25 -19.56
C LEU A 74 -0.78 -17.79 -20.86
N GLY A 75 -0.55 -19.11 -20.96
CA GLY A 75 0.03 -19.74 -22.14
C GLY A 75 1.51 -19.38 -22.37
N ALA A 76 2.30 -19.22 -21.30
CA ALA A 76 3.69 -18.79 -21.39
C ALA A 76 4.61 -19.74 -22.18
N GLY A 77 4.22 -21.02 -22.30
CA GLY A 77 5.00 -22.05 -22.99
C GLY A 77 5.90 -22.84 -22.03
N THR A 78 7.05 -23.30 -22.54
CA THR A 78 8.04 -24.06 -21.76
C THR A 78 9.14 -23.12 -21.30
N ALA A 79 9.37 -23.04 -20.00
CA ALA A 79 10.44 -22.22 -19.45
C ALA A 79 11.83 -22.81 -19.78
N THR A 80 12.80 -21.94 -20.05
CA THR A 80 14.21 -22.26 -20.34
C THR A 80 15.05 -22.27 -19.07
N GLY A 81 14.76 -21.38 -18.13
CA GLY A 81 15.46 -21.24 -16.86
C GLY A 81 14.59 -20.58 -15.79
N ALA A 82 15.03 -20.66 -14.53
CA ALA A 82 14.42 -19.94 -13.42
C ALA A 82 15.49 -19.54 -12.41
N ALA A 83 15.29 -18.43 -11.71
CA ALA A 83 16.15 -18.01 -10.60
C ALA A 83 15.34 -17.54 -9.39
N LEU A 84 16.00 -17.56 -8.23
CA LEU A 84 15.41 -17.16 -6.95
C LEU A 84 16.38 -16.27 -6.19
N SER A 85 15.91 -15.11 -5.72
CA SER A 85 16.74 -14.16 -5.00
C SER A 85 17.58 -14.79 -3.89
N GLY A 86 18.89 -14.59 -3.92
CA GLY A 86 19.85 -15.10 -2.94
C GLY A 86 19.97 -16.63 -2.87
N TYR A 87 19.49 -17.36 -3.88
CA TYR A 87 19.65 -18.81 -3.97
C TYR A 87 21.09 -19.17 -4.36
N THR A 88 21.68 -20.13 -3.66
CA THR A 88 23.09 -20.54 -3.86
C THR A 88 23.26 -21.99 -4.31
N GLY A 89 22.17 -22.73 -4.50
CA GLY A 89 22.21 -24.18 -4.78
C GLY A 89 22.52 -25.08 -3.59
N ALA A 90 22.90 -24.52 -2.43
CA ALA A 90 23.23 -25.32 -1.26
C ALA A 90 22.01 -26.11 -0.75
N VAL A 91 22.24 -27.30 -0.19
CA VAL A 91 21.16 -28.15 0.33
C VAL A 91 20.34 -27.40 1.38
N GLY A 92 19.03 -27.30 1.16
CA GLY A 92 18.11 -26.60 2.06
C GLY A 92 18.11 -25.07 1.91
N ASN A 93 18.91 -24.50 1.01
CA ASN A 93 18.77 -23.10 0.64
C ASN A 93 17.41 -22.89 -0.05
N THR A 94 16.67 -21.87 0.38
CA THR A 94 15.35 -21.52 -0.17
C THR A 94 15.33 -20.06 -0.65
N GLY A 95 16.48 -19.52 -1.00
CA GLY A 95 16.66 -18.09 -1.28
C GLY A 95 16.62 -17.21 -0.05
N SER A 96 16.74 -15.91 -0.29
CA SER A 96 16.72 -14.82 0.68
C SER A 96 15.73 -13.76 0.23
N ASN A 97 15.17 -13.01 1.17
CA ASN A 97 14.34 -11.85 0.83
C ASN A 97 15.16 -10.89 -0.04
N ALA A 98 14.58 -10.41 -1.14
CA ALA A 98 15.15 -9.35 -1.99
C ALA A 98 14.85 -7.95 -1.42
N PHE A 99 13.78 -7.84 -0.63
CA PHE A 99 13.40 -6.61 0.03
C PHE A 99 12.68 -6.89 1.37
N THR A 100 12.66 -5.88 2.21
CA THR A 100 11.86 -5.80 3.43
C THR A 100 10.82 -4.70 3.30
N VAL A 101 9.65 -4.90 3.89
CA VAL A 101 8.59 -3.90 3.97
C VAL A 101 8.30 -3.62 5.43
N THR A 102 8.21 -2.34 5.78
CA THR A 102 7.79 -1.88 7.10
C THR A 102 6.52 -1.07 6.94
N ALA A 103 5.46 -1.42 7.67
CA ALA A 103 4.23 -0.64 7.73
C ALA A 103 4.38 0.54 8.71
N ASP A 104 3.49 1.52 8.61
CA ASP A 104 3.35 2.51 9.68
C ASP A 104 2.98 1.85 11.02
N PRO A 105 3.31 2.47 12.16
CA PRO A 105 2.92 1.97 13.47
C PRO A 105 1.41 1.67 13.55
N GLY A 106 1.10 0.38 13.79
CA GLY A 106 -0.25 -0.16 13.96
C GLY A 106 -1.05 -0.39 12.66
N ALA A 107 -0.51 0.04 11.52
CA ALA A 107 -0.98 -0.39 10.21
C ALA A 107 -0.49 -1.80 9.85
N SER A 108 -1.19 -2.45 8.93
CA SER A 108 -0.88 -3.72 8.30
C SER A 108 -0.71 -3.54 6.78
N ILE A 109 0.30 -4.20 6.21
CA ILE A 109 0.47 -4.25 4.75
C ILE A 109 -0.74 -4.95 4.13
N THR A 110 -1.37 -4.29 3.16
CA THR A 110 -2.55 -4.77 2.46
C THR A 110 -2.24 -5.29 1.07
N ASN A 111 -1.12 -4.86 0.46
CA ASN A 111 -0.68 -5.34 -0.84
C ASN A 111 0.82 -5.13 -1.06
N ILE A 112 1.44 -6.03 -1.83
CA ILE A 112 2.78 -5.86 -2.41
C ILE A 112 2.72 -6.25 -3.88
N SER A 113 3.19 -5.38 -4.78
CA SER A 113 3.06 -5.60 -6.22
C SER A 113 4.23 -5.05 -7.03
N PHE A 114 4.34 -5.48 -8.29
CA PHE A 114 5.20 -4.82 -9.26
C PHE A 114 4.51 -3.60 -9.87
N VAL A 115 5.21 -2.46 -9.84
CA VAL A 115 4.70 -1.16 -10.30
C VAL A 115 5.73 -0.40 -11.15
N ASP A 116 5.26 0.60 -11.88
CA ASP A 116 6.09 1.56 -12.59
C ASP A 116 6.67 2.62 -11.63
N SER A 117 7.41 3.59 -12.18
CA SER A 117 8.03 4.67 -11.41
C SER A 117 7.04 5.62 -10.74
N ALA A 118 5.76 5.60 -11.13
CA ALA A 118 4.68 6.38 -10.54
C ALA A 118 3.85 5.56 -9.53
N GLY A 119 4.19 4.29 -9.28
CA GLY A 119 3.45 3.41 -8.39
C GLY A 119 2.19 2.80 -9.02
N ALA A 120 2.01 2.91 -10.34
CA ALA A 120 0.90 2.30 -11.06
C ALA A 120 1.29 0.92 -11.61
N PRO A 121 0.32 0.00 -11.85
CA PRO A 121 0.61 -1.25 -12.54
C PRO A 121 1.27 -1.01 -13.91
N LEU A 122 2.30 -1.79 -14.24
CA LEU A 122 2.95 -1.70 -15.55
C LEU A 122 1.94 -2.08 -16.64
N ASN A 123 1.82 -1.25 -17.68
CA ASN A 123 0.88 -1.47 -18.77
C ASN A 123 1.49 -1.09 -20.11
N GLY A 124 2.43 -1.90 -20.59
CA GLY A 124 3.10 -1.69 -21.87
C GLY A 124 4.31 -0.77 -21.80
N LEU A 125 4.97 -0.71 -20.63
CA LEU A 125 6.23 0.02 -20.50
C LEU A 125 7.33 -0.69 -21.29
N ASP A 126 8.07 0.04 -22.13
CA ASP A 126 9.22 -0.52 -22.83
C ASP A 126 10.34 -0.88 -21.83
N SER A 127 10.69 -2.18 -21.79
CA SER A 127 11.76 -2.70 -20.94
C SER A 127 13.14 -2.20 -21.36
N GLY A 128 13.33 -1.83 -22.64
CA GLY A 128 14.64 -1.63 -23.26
C GLY A 128 15.35 -2.93 -23.63
N LEU A 129 14.72 -4.08 -23.41
CA LEU A 129 15.20 -5.41 -23.81
C LEU A 129 14.50 -5.85 -25.10
N ASP A 130 15.23 -6.60 -25.91
CA ASP A 130 14.69 -7.26 -27.10
C ASP A 130 14.83 -8.79 -26.94
N THR A 131 13.91 -9.53 -27.56
CA THR A 131 14.14 -10.96 -27.83
C THR A 131 15.35 -11.14 -28.74
N LEU A 132 15.95 -12.33 -28.79
CA LEU A 132 17.09 -12.64 -29.67
C LEU A 132 16.88 -12.23 -31.14
N ASN A 133 15.65 -12.29 -31.65
CA ASN A 133 15.30 -11.89 -33.02
C ASN A 133 15.03 -10.38 -33.21
N GLY A 134 15.22 -9.57 -32.17
CA GLY A 134 15.09 -8.10 -32.21
C GLY A 134 13.67 -7.58 -32.01
N THR A 135 12.76 -8.35 -31.39
CA THR A 135 11.42 -7.87 -31.05
C THR A 135 11.45 -7.23 -29.66
N SER A 136 11.05 -5.97 -29.55
CA SER A 136 11.05 -5.26 -28.27
C SER A 136 10.08 -5.88 -27.26
N ILE A 137 10.50 -5.88 -25.99
CA ILE A 137 9.77 -6.50 -24.89
C ILE A 137 9.11 -5.41 -24.05
N PHE A 138 7.80 -5.51 -23.89
CA PHE A 138 7.01 -4.59 -23.08
C PHE A 138 6.57 -5.25 -21.78
N LEU A 139 6.54 -4.48 -20.70
CA LEU A 139 6.29 -4.93 -19.35
C LEU A 139 4.81 -4.73 -18.97
N TYR A 140 4.23 -5.75 -18.33
CA TYR A 140 2.86 -5.75 -17.86
C TYR A 140 2.76 -6.37 -16.47
N THR A 141 2.16 -5.67 -15.51
CA THR A 141 1.73 -6.28 -14.25
C THR A 141 0.51 -7.15 -14.53
N ASP A 142 0.49 -8.38 -14.03
CA ASP A 142 -0.62 -9.30 -14.28
C ASP A 142 -1.90 -8.87 -13.57
N ALA A 143 -3.02 -8.82 -14.31
CA ALA A 143 -4.28 -8.28 -13.80
C ALA A 143 -4.99 -9.18 -12.76
N ASN A 144 -4.60 -10.45 -12.63
CA ASN A 144 -5.21 -11.37 -11.65
C ASN A 144 -4.30 -11.60 -10.43
N ASN A 145 -3.01 -11.26 -10.55
CA ASN A 145 -2.01 -11.39 -9.50
C ASN A 145 -0.89 -10.38 -9.76
N ASP A 146 -1.00 -9.21 -9.14
CA ASP A 146 -0.09 -8.07 -9.30
C ASP A 146 1.30 -8.27 -8.68
N ASN A 147 1.50 -9.39 -7.97
CA ASN A 147 2.83 -9.89 -7.61
C ASN A 147 3.60 -10.42 -8.83
N ILE A 148 2.99 -10.51 -10.02
CA ILE A 148 3.62 -10.98 -11.25
C ILE A 148 3.81 -9.81 -12.24
N VAL A 149 5.03 -9.68 -12.78
CA VAL A 149 5.31 -8.85 -13.95
C VAL A 149 5.73 -9.74 -15.12
N LEU A 150 5.22 -9.42 -16.31
CA LEU A 150 5.42 -10.15 -17.55
C LEU A 150 6.18 -9.29 -18.55
N GLY A 151 7.27 -9.81 -19.11
CA GLY A 151 7.87 -9.28 -20.33
C GLY A 151 7.24 -9.93 -21.56
N ARG A 152 6.54 -9.17 -22.41
CA ARG A 152 5.86 -9.67 -23.61
C ARG A 152 6.47 -9.10 -24.88
N ALA A 153 6.72 -9.96 -25.86
CA ALA A 153 7.26 -9.56 -27.16
C ALA A 153 6.23 -8.76 -27.98
N GLY A 154 6.57 -7.52 -28.35
CA GLY A 154 5.81 -6.69 -29.30
C GLY A 154 4.50 -6.08 -28.77
N GLY A 155 3.99 -6.49 -27.60
CA GLY A 155 2.80 -5.88 -26.99
C GLY A 155 2.02 -6.80 -26.04
N ALA A 156 0.85 -6.33 -25.59
CA ALA A 156 0.06 -6.96 -24.53
C ALA A 156 -0.41 -8.40 -24.83
N THR A 157 -0.62 -8.72 -26.11
CA THR A 157 -1.01 -10.07 -26.56
C THR A 157 0.18 -10.89 -27.07
N GLY A 158 1.40 -10.34 -26.95
CA GLY A 158 2.64 -11.01 -27.32
C GLY A 158 2.93 -12.23 -26.46
N ALA A 159 3.77 -13.12 -27.00
CA ALA A 159 4.30 -14.24 -26.24
C ALA A 159 5.09 -13.72 -25.02
N ILE A 160 4.99 -14.46 -23.91
CA ILE A 160 5.78 -14.16 -22.71
C ILE A 160 7.23 -14.58 -23.01
N VAL A 161 8.16 -13.66 -22.73
CA VAL A 161 9.60 -13.84 -22.92
C VAL A 161 10.24 -14.16 -21.58
N PHE A 162 9.88 -13.43 -20.54
CA PHE A 162 10.22 -13.69 -19.16
C PHE A 162 9.10 -13.24 -18.24
N ALA A 163 9.13 -13.71 -16.99
CA ALA A 163 8.27 -13.20 -15.93
C ALA A 163 9.05 -13.14 -14.61
N ALA A 164 8.65 -12.23 -13.73
CA ALA A 164 9.09 -12.21 -12.35
C ALA A 164 7.90 -12.29 -11.40
N TYR A 165 8.13 -12.83 -10.20
CA TYR A 165 7.11 -13.03 -9.17
C TYR A 165 7.63 -12.65 -7.79
N ILE A 166 6.80 -11.94 -7.03
CA ILE A 166 7.02 -11.65 -5.62
C ILE A 166 6.39 -12.77 -4.79
N GLU A 167 7.24 -13.55 -4.12
CA GLU A 167 6.81 -14.43 -3.03
C GLU A 167 6.89 -13.64 -1.72
N GLU A 168 5.74 -13.23 -1.19
CA GLU A 168 5.65 -12.52 0.08
C GLU A 168 6.15 -13.38 1.25
N THR A 169 6.84 -12.75 2.19
CA THR A 169 7.37 -13.41 3.38
C THR A 169 7.01 -12.64 4.66
N GLY A 170 6.96 -13.37 5.78
CA GLY A 170 6.56 -12.85 7.09
C GLY A 170 5.10 -13.16 7.44
N SER A 171 4.79 -13.12 8.73
CA SER A 171 3.43 -13.17 9.26
C SER A 171 3.33 -12.26 10.50
N PRO A 172 2.85 -11.01 10.38
CA PRO A 172 2.34 -10.35 9.16
C PRO A 172 3.41 -10.14 8.08
N VAL A 173 2.99 -9.87 6.84
CA VAL A 173 3.89 -9.66 5.70
C VAL A 173 4.89 -8.55 6.00
N SER A 174 6.18 -8.82 5.79
CA SER A 174 7.30 -7.93 6.13
C SER A 174 8.40 -7.91 5.08
N GLY A 175 8.20 -8.52 3.92
CA GLY A 175 9.19 -8.60 2.86
C GLY A 175 8.78 -9.56 1.75
N GLY A 176 9.71 -9.86 0.86
CA GLY A 176 9.48 -10.83 -0.20
C GLY A 176 10.75 -11.30 -0.87
N LYS A 177 10.66 -12.49 -1.47
CA LYS A 177 11.66 -13.05 -2.39
C LYS A 177 11.21 -12.75 -3.83
N ILE A 178 12.18 -12.61 -4.72
CA ILE A 178 11.89 -12.44 -6.15
C ILE A 178 12.28 -13.72 -6.88
N TRP A 179 11.33 -14.23 -7.64
CA TRP A 179 11.53 -15.29 -8.61
C TRP A 179 11.58 -14.72 -10.00
N THR A 180 12.44 -15.25 -10.86
CA THR A 180 12.41 -14.97 -12.30
C THR A 180 12.31 -16.28 -13.07
N VAL A 181 11.71 -16.23 -14.24
CA VAL A 181 11.60 -17.35 -15.18
C VAL A 181 11.66 -16.82 -16.59
N GLU A 182 12.35 -17.54 -17.46
CA GLU A 182 12.51 -17.19 -18.87
C GLU A 182 11.87 -18.25 -19.77
N TYR A 183 11.40 -17.81 -20.94
CA TYR A 183 10.72 -18.61 -21.96
C TYR A 183 11.32 -18.45 -23.36
N GLN A 184 11.98 -17.33 -23.62
CA GLN A 184 12.63 -17.04 -24.90
C GLN A 184 13.93 -16.28 -24.64
N PRO A 185 14.99 -16.56 -25.43
CA PRO A 185 16.28 -15.98 -25.19
C PRO A 185 16.30 -14.47 -25.45
N LEU A 186 17.08 -13.76 -24.67
CA LEU A 186 17.22 -12.32 -24.77
C LEU A 186 18.36 -11.94 -25.73
N LYS A 187 18.27 -10.73 -26.27
CA LYS A 187 19.32 -10.18 -27.10
C LYS A 187 20.35 -9.45 -26.25
N HIS A 188 21.55 -10.00 -26.21
CA HIS A 188 22.69 -9.39 -25.52
C HIS A 188 23.38 -8.33 -26.35
N THR A 189 23.96 -7.35 -25.65
CA THR A 189 24.64 -6.20 -26.27
C THR A 189 26.07 -6.53 -26.65
N ASP A 190 26.74 -7.38 -25.88
CA ASP A 190 28.08 -7.88 -26.18
C ASP A 190 28.07 -9.41 -26.30
N ALA A 191 27.96 -9.90 -27.54
CA ALA A 191 27.99 -11.33 -27.85
C ALA A 191 29.37 -11.99 -27.62
N THR A 192 30.40 -11.23 -27.25
CA THR A 192 31.74 -11.75 -26.92
C THR A 192 31.98 -11.84 -25.44
N ASN A 193 31.17 -11.13 -24.63
CA ASN A 193 31.18 -11.24 -23.20
C ASN A 193 30.22 -12.34 -22.77
N ALA A 194 30.84 -13.39 -22.24
CA ALA A 194 30.15 -14.51 -21.64
C ALA A 194 29.61 -14.21 -20.25
N ASP A 195 29.56 -12.96 -19.79
CA ASP A 195 28.89 -12.53 -18.56
C ASP A 195 28.14 -11.21 -18.85
N ASP A 196 27.65 -11.01 -20.09
CA ASP A 196 26.95 -9.79 -20.46
C ASP A 196 25.63 -9.73 -19.71
N SER A 197 25.40 -8.63 -18.98
CA SER A 197 24.24 -8.52 -18.11
C SER A 197 23.15 -7.61 -18.69
N LEU A 198 21.91 -8.09 -18.60
CA LEU A 198 20.72 -7.31 -18.90
C LEU A 198 20.03 -6.95 -17.58
N ASN A 199 19.30 -5.83 -17.55
CA ASN A 199 18.61 -5.43 -16.34
C ASN A 199 17.36 -4.60 -16.63
N LEU A 200 16.48 -4.57 -15.64
CA LEU A 200 15.27 -3.74 -15.62
C LEU A 200 15.43 -2.53 -14.69
N LEU A 201 16.66 -2.02 -14.55
CA LEU A 201 16.96 -0.87 -13.70
C LEU A 201 16.10 0.33 -14.12
N ASN A 202 15.47 0.99 -13.14
CA ASN A 202 14.57 2.12 -13.35
C ASN A 202 13.32 1.80 -14.21
N LYS A 203 12.97 0.53 -14.39
CA LYS A 203 11.78 0.10 -15.14
C LYS A 203 10.72 -0.51 -14.25
N VAL A 204 11.12 -1.40 -13.34
CA VAL A 204 10.20 -2.14 -12.47
C VAL A 204 10.55 -1.86 -11.01
N PHE A 205 9.52 -1.57 -10.23
CA PHE A 205 9.63 -1.23 -8.82
C PHE A 205 8.75 -2.15 -7.98
N ILE A 206 9.03 -2.22 -6.69
CA ILE A 206 8.16 -2.90 -5.71
C ILE A 206 7.29 -1.84 -5.06
N GLY A 207 5.99 -1.93 -5.27
CA GLY A 207 4.98 -1.14 -4.58
C GLY A 207 4.51 -1.86 -3.33
N ALA A 208 4.26 -1.11 -2.26
CA ALA A 208 3.56 -1.61 -1.08
C ALA A 208 2.38 -0.69 -0.76
N SER A 209 1.32 -1.26 -0.23
CA SER A 209 0.18 -0.53 0.32
C SER A 209 -0.15 -1.09 1.69
N GLN A 210 -0.77 -0.28 2.52
CA GLN A 210 -1.21 -0.63 3.86
C GLN A 210 -2.61 -0.07 4.10
N ASP A 211 -3.22 -0.45 5.21
CA ASP A 211 -4.35 0.29 5.76
C ASP A 211 -3.89 1.61 6.37
N LEU A 212 -4.83 2.55 6.48
CA LEU A 212 -4.61 3.82 7.13
C LEU A 212 -5.19 3.73 8.54
N GLU A 213 -4.32 3.50 9.53
CA GLU A 213 -4.75 3.47 10.93
C GLU A 213 -4.82 4.88 11.52
N PHE A 214 -6.00 5.26 11.98
CA PHE A 214 -6.25 6.55 12.62
C PHE A 214 -6.00 6.46 14.13
N SER A 215 -5.37 7.49 14.69
CA SER A 215 -5.03 7.53 16.12
C SER A 215 -5.90 8.50 16.89
N LEU A 216 -6.37 8.06 18.05
CA LEU A 216 -7.04 8.89 19.07
C LEU A 216 -6.16 9.12 20.30
N ALA A 217 -4.86 8.84 20.17
CA ALA A 217 -3.90 9.15 21.22
C ALA A 217 -3.94 10.64 21.54
N ASN A 218 -4.09 10.98 22.82
CA ASN A 218 -4.25 12.36 23.30
C ASN A 218 -5.50 13.09 22.81
N ALA A 219 -6.55 12.38 22.38
CA ALA A 219 -7.84 13.02 22.14
C ALA A 219 -8.29 13.79 23.41
N PRO A 220 -8.77 15.04 23.29
CA PRO A 220 -9.21 15.82 24.45
C PRO A 220 -10.29 15.08 25.21
N SER A 221 -10.29 15.09 26.55
CA SER A 221 -11.29 14.40 27.38
C SER A 221 -12.45 15.32 27.72
N GLY A 222 -13.68 14.87 27.53
CA GLY A 222 -14.86 15.64 27.87
C GLY A 222 -15.98 15.53 26.84
N GLN A 223 -16.81 16.57 26.77
CA GLN A 223 -17.86 16.75 25.78
C GLN A 223 -17.36 17.68 24.70
N ASN A 224 -17.10 17.16 23.50
CA ASN A 224 -16.56 17.93 22.39
C ASN A 224 -17.65 18.18 21.34
N LEU A 225 -17.56 19.32 20.63
CA LEU A 225 -18.37 19.52 19.42
C LEU A 225 -17.89 18.60 18.29
N PHE A 226 -16.57 18.52 18.12
CA PHE A 226 -15.94 17.68 17.13
C PHE A 226 -14.65 17.04 17.66
N LEU A 227 -14.24 15.94 17.04
CA LEU A 227 -12.85 15.49 17.06
C LEU A 227 -12.34 15.47 15.63
N MET A 228 -11.18 16.07 15.38
CA MET A 228 -10.47 15.96 14.12
C MET A 228 -9.19 15.16 14.37
N PHE A 229 -9.02 14.02 13.70
CA PHE A 229 -7.92 13.09 13.97
C PHE A 229 -7.41 12.39 12.71
N THR A 230 -6.14 12.01 12.75
CA THR A 230 -5.41 11.45 11.61
C THR A 230 -4.52 10.29 12.07
N LYS A 231 -3.72 9.73 11.17
CA LYS A 231 -2.72 8.71 11.49
C LYS A 231 -1.61 9.25 12.40
N ALA A 232 -0.84 8.35 13.01
CA ALA A 232 0.40 8.75 13.67
C ALA A 232 1.39 9.32 12.63
N ASN A 233 2.04 10.45 12.96
CA ASN A 233 3.02 11.13 12.11
C ASN A 233 2.52 11.41 10.67
N PRO A 234 1.44 12.20 10.51
CA PRO A 234 0.90 12.48 9.19
C PRO A 234 1.88 13.34 8.35
N ALA A 235 1.80 13.19 7.04
CA ALA A 235 2.44 14.08 6.08
C ALA A 235 1.85 15.48 6.16
N THR A 236 2.73 16.48 6.09
CA THR A 236 2.34 17.89 6.21
C THR A 236 3.02 18.77 5.19
N GLU A 237 2.34 19.86 4.85
CA GLU A 237 2.87 20.95 4.04
C GLU A 237 2.52 22.29 4.68
N THR A 238 3.32 23.33 4.42
CA THR A 238 2.98 24.69 4.86
C THR A 238 2.34 25.45 3.70
N VAL A 239 1.05 25.76 3.83
CA VAL A 239 0.29 26.55 2.85
C VAL A 239 -0.10 27.86 3.51
N SER A 240 0.35 28.98 2.95
CA SER A 240 0.03 30.33 3.44
C SER A 240 0.33 30.54 4.94
N GLY A 241 1.40 29.93 5.45
CA GLY A 241 1.82 30.04 6.85
C GLY A 241 1.07 29.11 7.82
N VAL A 242 0.18 28.26 7.34
CA VAL A 242 -0.52 27.24 8.12
C VAL A 242 0.04 25.87 7.78
N VAL A 243 0.40 25.08 8.79
CA VAL A 243 0.81 23.68 8.59
C VAL A 243 -0.43 22.83 8.43
N ARG A 244 -0.54 22.15 7.29
CA ARG A 244 -1.70 21.34 6.90
C ARG A 244 -1.30 19.89 6.70
N ILE A 245 -2.16 19.00 7.15
CA ILE A 245 -2.03 17.56 6.97
C ILE A 245 -2.50 17.19 5.57
N THR A 246 -1.64 16.57 4.77
CA THR A 246 -1.95 16.14 3.39
C THR A 246 -2.57 14.75 3.35
N ASP A 247 -2.29 13.92 4.36
CA ASP A 247 -2.94 12.62 4.55
C ASP A 247 -4.44 12.77 4.86
N PRO A 248 -5.24 11.71 4.68
CA PRO A 248 -6.64 11.74 5.08
C PRO A 248 -6.80 11.99 6.59
N VAL A 249 -7.83 12.75 6.93
CA VAL A 249 -8.24 13.10 8.30
C VAL A 249 -9.72 12.78 8.47
N ILE A 250 -10.09 12.30 9.65
CA ILE A 250 -11.49 12.09 10.02
C ILE A 250 -11.93 13.21 10.95
N ILE A 251 -13.07 13.79 10.65
CA ILE A 251 -13.82 14.65 11.58
C ILE A 251 -15.01 13.84 12.09
N ALA A 252 -15.08 13.65 13.41
CA ALA A 252 -16.21 13.04 14.09
C ALA A 252 -17.05 14.10 14.81
N THR A 253 -18.36 14.09 14.61
CA THR A 253 -19.33 14.87 15.40
C THR A 253 -20.46 14.00 15.88
N GLY A 254 -21.24 14.48 16.86
CA GLY A 254 -22.54 13.90 17.14
C GLY A 254 -23.43 13.91 15.89
N LYS A 255 -24.53 13.15 15.91
CA LYS A 255 -25.43 13.04 14.76
C LYS A 255 -26.10 14.37 14.39
N ASN A 256 -26.51 15.14 15.41
CA ASN A 256 -27.10 16.47 15.29
C ASN A 256 -26.36 17.44 16.24
N PRO A 257 -25.12 17.84 15.91
CA PRO A 257 -24.37 18.74 16.76
C PRO A 257 -24.97 20.14 16.72
N ALA A 258 -24.74 20.93 17.77
CA ALA A 258 -25.23 22.31 17.83
C ALA A 258 -24.46 23.19 16.83
N ASP A 259 -25.13 24.10 16.13
CA ASP A 259 -24.48 25.20 15.39
C ASP A 259 -23.89 26.19 16.39
N GLN A 260 -22.70 25.88 16.89
CA GLN A 260 -22.03 26.69 17.90
C GLN A 260 -21.73 28.10 17.38
N SER A 261 -21.49 28.25 16.07
CA SER A 261 -21.26 29.55 15.42
C SER A 261 -22.48 30.48 15.44
N SER A 262 -23.70 29.92 15.54
CA SER A 262 -24.93 30.69 15.76
C SER A 262 -25.08 31.25 17.19
N GLY A 263 -24.15 30.91 18.10
CA GLY A 263 -24.12 31.39 19.48
C GLY A 263 -24.79 30.49 20.50
N VAL A 264 -25.13 29.25 20.15
CA VAL A 264 -25.64 28.25 21.10
C VAL A 264 -24.52 27.43 21.73
N ASN A 265 -24.77 26.84 22.90
CA ASN A 265 -23.81 25.96 23.57
C ASN A 265 -23.80 24.58 22.90
N ILE A 266 -22.62 23.94 22.81
CA ILE A 266 -22.46 22.62 22.20
C ILE A 266 -23.38 21.55 22.81
N THR A 267 -23.70 21.67 24.10
CA THR A 267 -24.58 20.74 24.83
C THR A 267 -26.06 20.87 24.49
N THR A 268 -26.43 21.83 23.64
CA THR A 268 -27.79 21.92 23.07
C THR A 268 -28.02 20.95 21.91
N GLY A 269 -26.96 20.35 21.37
CA GLY A 269 -26.99 19.29 20.38
C GLY A 269 -26.18 18.06 20.81
N ASP A 270 -25.99 17.13 19.88
CA ASP A 270 -25.22 15.90 20.12
C ASP A 270 -23.71 16.18 20.18
N THR A 271 -23.03 15.66 21.19
CA THR A 271 -21.58 15.82 21.41
C THR A 271 -20.82 14.52 21.13
N ILE A 272 -19.50 14.64 20.90
CA ILE A 272 -18.56 13.50 20.90
C ILE A 272 -17.79 13.48 22.21
N ASN A 273 -17.87 12.33 22.87
CA ASN A 273 -17.38 12.20 24.22
C ASN A 273 -16.30 11.13 24.32
N THR A 274 -15.22 11.52 24.98
CA THR A 274 -13.96 10.80 25.11
C THR A 274 -13.58 10.74 26.59
N SER A 275 -12.91 9.65 26.98
CA SER A 275 -12.26 9.54 28.27
C SER A 275 -10.87 8.96 28.07
N GLN A 276 -9.84 9.64 28.56
CA GLN A 276 -8.49 9.08 28.63
C GLN A 276 -8.31 8.14 29.84
N ALA A 277 -9.27 8.09 30.77
CA ALA A 277 -9.19 7.27 31.97
C ALA A 277 -9.72 5.85 31.70
N GLY A 278 -8.87 4.94 31.21
CA GLY A 278 -9.18 3.50 31.28
C GLY A 278 -8.62 2.55 30.22
N GLY A 279 -7.87 2.99 29.20
CA GLY A 279 -7.39 2.11 28.13
C GLY A 279 -7.16 2.85 26.81
N PRO A 280 -7.11 2.15 25.65
CA PRO A 280 -7.08 2.82 24.35
C PRO A 280 -8.27 3.78 24.23
N THR A 281 -8.02 5.01 23.75
CA THR A 281 -9.05 6.05 23.66
C THR A 281 -10.17 5.57 22.75
N THR A 282 -11.35 5.37 23.32
CA THR A 282 -12.59 5.15 22.57
C THR A 282 -13.47 6.37 22.77
N PHE A 283 -14.35 6.64 21.80
CA PHE A 283 -15.33 7.70 21.94
C PHE A 283 -16.73 7.20 21.62
N GLY A 284 -17.69 7.81 22.28
CA GLY A 284 -19.11 7.67 21.98
C GLY A 284 -19.72 9.03 21.72
N THR A 285 -21.04 9.06 21.62
CA THR A 285 -21.80 10.31 21.60
C THR A 285 -22.53 10.49 22.92
N ASN A 286 -22.79 11.74 23.32
CA ASN A 286 -23.60 12.10 24.49
C ASN A 286 -23.18 11.35 25.77
N ASN A 287 -23.88 10.30 26.18
CA ASN A 287 -23.51 9.54 27.38
C ASN A 287 -22.38 8.51 27.16
N GLN A 288 -21.45 8.79 26.23
CA GLN A 288 -20.41 7.86 25.75
C GLN A 288 -20.98 6.52 25.27
N MET A 289 -22.19 6.54 24.72
CA MET A 289 -22.90 5.37 24.21
C MET A 289 -23.75 5.81 23.03
N ILE A 290 -23.74 5.03 21.95
CA ILE A 290 -24.70 5.23 20.86
C ILE A 290 -26.00 4.55 21.26
N THR A 291 -27.02 5.33 21.62
CA THR A 291 -28.36 4.81 21.90
C THR A 291 -29.32 5.04 20.73
N GLU A 292 -30.58 4.63 20.90
CA GLU A 292 -31.59 4.84 19.86
C GLU A 292 -31.72 6.33 19.51
N GLN A 293 -31.82 6.63 18.22
CA GLN A 293 -31.94 7.98 17.66
C GLN A 293 -30.66 8.83 17.68
N GLU A 294 -29.69 8.50 18.53
CA GLU A 294 -28.34 9.08 18.52
C GLU A 294 -27.48 8.51 17.39
N GLY A 295 -26.27 9.03 17.24
CA GLY A 295 -25.29 8.53 16.28
C GLY A 295 -24.05 9.42 16.20
N ILE A 296 -23.12 9.00 15.36
CA ILE A 296 -21.89 9.74 15.08
C ILE A 296 -21.84 9.96 13.57
N ARG A 297 -21.48 11.17 13.16
CA ARG A 297 -21.13 11.49 11.77
C ARG A 297 -19.62 11.46 11.64
N TYR A 298 -19.15 10.81 10.58
CA TYR A 298 -17.73 10.76 10.21
C TYR A 298 -17.57 11.40 8.84
N SER A 299 -16.83 12.49 8.77
CA SER A 299 -16.45 13.18 7.54
C SER A 299 -14.99 12.90 7.23
N PHE A 300 -14.69 12.55 5.99
CA PHE A 300 -13.33 12.27 5.53
C PHE A 300 -12.81 13.47 4.74
N VAL A 301 -11.71 14.07 5.18
CA VAL A 301 -11.17 15.33 4.64
C VAL A 301 -9.66 15.24 4.39
N THR A 302 -9.13 16.25 3.69
CA THR A 302 -7.70 16.49 3.49
C THR A 302 -7.36 17.96 3.73
N GLY A 303 -6.08 18.25 3.94
CA GLY A 303 -5.61 19.61 4.20
C GLY A 303 -6.05 20.17 5.55
N ALA A 304 -6.30 19.28 6.52
CA ALA A 304 -6.69 19.67 7.87
C ALA A 304 -5.59 20.48 8.56
N ARG A 305 -5.96 21.50 9.31
CA ARG A 305 -5.02 22.33 10.07
C ARG A 305 -4.41 21.51 11.22
N GLN A 306 -3.08 21.40 11.25
CA GLN A 306 -2.38 20.44 12.11
C GLN A 306 -2.52 20.73 13.61
N ASP A 307 -2.49 21.99 14.02
CA ASP A 307 -2.65 22.40 15.43
C ASP A 307 -4.09 22.22 15.93
N MET A 308 -5.07 22.11 15.03
CA MET A 308 -6.47 21.82 15.36
C MET A 308 -6.83 20.33 15.15
N THR A 309 -5.83 19.45 15.01
CA THR A 309 -6.01 18.02 14.78
C THR A 309 -5.31 17.23 15.87
N ILE A 310 -5.94 16.17 16.39
CA ILE A 310 -5.35 15.21 17.33
C ILE A 310 -4.01 14.70 16.75
N PRO A 311 -2.91 14.72 17.51
CA PRO A 311 -2.85 14.86 18.98
C PRO A 311 -2.72 16.29 19.52
N ASN A 312 -2.77 17.32 18.67
CA ASN A 312 -2.56 18.72 19.09
C ASN A 312 -3.84 19.42 19.54
N LEU A 313 -5.01 18.90 19.16
CA LEU A 313 -6.32 19.44 19.49
C LEU A 313 -6.61 19.36 21.00
N ASP A 314 -6.91 20.49 21.63
CA ASP A 314 -7.41 20.54 23.00
C ASP A 314 -8.94 20.63 23.11
N GLN A 315 -9.46 20.50 24.34
CA GLN A 315 -10.90 20.48 24.60
C GLN A 315 -11.59 21.82 24.28
N ASN A 316 -10.96 22.96 24.59
CA ASN A 316 -11.56 24.26 24.31
C ASN A 316 -11.56 24.54 22.80
N GLU A 317 -10.53 24.06 22.09
CA GLU A 317 -10.44 24.16 20.64
C GLU A 317 -11.48 23.25 19.96
N ALA A 318 -11.70 22.05 20.51
CA ALA A 318 -12.68 21.07 20.03
C ALA A 318 -14.15 21.50 20.25
N ASP A 319 -14.38 22.56 21.02
CA ASP A 319 -15.72 23.14 21.27
C ASP A 319 -16.04 24.31 20.32
N VAL A 320 -15.07 24.74 19.50
CA VAL A 320 -15.19 25.90 18.61
C VAL A 320 -15.34 25.44 17.16
N GLU A 321 -16.51 25.64 16.58
CA GLU A 321 -16.82 25.15 15.22
C GLU A 321 -15.88 25.72 14.15
N SER A 322 -15.43 26.98 14.32
CA SER A 322 -14.49 27.59 13.37
C SER A 322 -13.12 26.90 13.32
N ASN A 323 -12.79 26.05 14.29
CA ASN A 323 -11.55 25.28 14.32
C ASN A 323 -11.61 24.00 13.46
N ILE A 324 -12.77 23.66 12.89
CA ILE A 324 -12.93 22.59 11.89
C ILE A 324 -12.35 23.07 10.55
N ASP A 325 -11.03 23.26 10.48
CA ASP A 325 -10.32 23.85 9.34
C ASP A 325 -9.67 22.76 8.47
N PHE A 326 -10.20 22.60 7.26
CA PHE A 326 -9.69 21.72 6.21
C PHE A 326 -9.92 22.36 4.83
N THR A 327 -9.25 21.84 3.79
CA THR A 327 -9.29 22.42 2.44
C THR A 327 -9.88 21.51 1.38
N GLY A 328 -10.05 20.22 1.68
CA GLY A 328 -10.60 19.24 0.73
C GLY A 328 -11.41 18.14 1.40
N VAL A 329 -12.29 17.52 0.64
CA VAL A 329 -12.99 16.28 1.02
C VAL A 329 -12.25 15.07 0.46
N PHE A 330 -12.08 14.03 1.27
CA PHE A 330 -11.50 12.78 0.83
C PHE A 330 -12.59 11.83 0.33
N ASN A 331 -12.46 11.35 -0.92
CA ASN A 331 -13.43 10.45 -1.52
C ASN A 331 -13.22 9.00 -1.03
N ALA A 332 -13.69 8.72 0.19
CA ALA A 332 -13.64 7.40 0.79
C ALA A 332 -14.58 6.42 0.08
N ARG A 333 -14.05 5.25 -0.33
CA ARG A 333 -14.82 4.16 -0.96
C ARG A 333 -15.15 3.02 0.00
N MET A 334 -14.48 2.98 1.14
CA MET A 334 -14.62 1.98 2.19
C MET A 334 -14.29 2.64 3.52
N ALA A 335 -14.98 2.23 4.57
CA ALA A 335 -14.63 2.52 5.95
C ALA A 335 -14.98 1.30 6.81
N ASN A 336 -14.20 1.06 7.84
CA ASN A 336 -14.43 0.05 8.86
C ASN A 336 -14.47 0.73 10.24
N PHE A 337 -15.20 0.13 11.17
CA PHE A 337 -15.25 0.57 12.55
C PHE A 337 -15.57 -0.64 13.43
N ASP A 338 -15.09 -0.61 14.67
CA ASP A 338 -15.38 -1.63 15.66
C ASP A 338 -16.32 -1.07 16.74
N VAL A 339 -17.33 -1.88 17.09
CA VAL A 339 -18.15 -1.63 18.28
C VAL A 339 -17.53 -2.42 19.43
N VAL A 340 -16.68 -1.74 20.20
CA VAL A 340 -15.83 -2.36 21.22
C VAL A 340 -16.53 -2.63 22.57
N GLN A 341 -17.71 -2.06 22.79
CA GLN A 341 -18.50 -2.29 24.00
C GLN A 341 -19.99 -2.23 23.71
N LEU A 342 -20.73 -3.17 24.31
CA LEU A 342 -22.20 -3.18 24.33
C LEU A 342 -22.71 -3.10 25.76
N GLN A 343 -23.88 -2.51 25.96
CA GLN A 343 -24.58 -2.61 27.22
C GLN A 343 -24.99 -4.08 27.46
N SER A 344 -24.62 -4.63 28.61
CA SER A 344 -24.89 -6.03 28.96
C SER A 344 -26.36 -6.41 28.79
N GLY A 345 -26.62 -7.57 28.19
CA GLY A 345 -27.96 -8.13 27.98
C GLY A 345 -28.76 -7.54 26.82
N LYS A 346 -28.15 -6.72 25.95
CA LYS A 346 -28.80 -6.15 24.76
C LYS A 346 -28.15 -6.63 23.46
N THR A 347 -28.97 -6.86 22.43
CA THR A 347 -28.51 -6.96 21.04
C THR A 347 -28.39 -5.55 20.45
N ALA A 348 -27.35 -5.28 19.68
CA ALA A 348 -27.19 -4.00 18.99
C ALA A 348 -27.53 -4.13 17.51
N VAL A 349 -28.21 -3.11 16.98
CA VAL A 349 -28.41 -2.90 15.56
C VAL A 349 -27.90 -1.50 15.24
N VAL A 350 -26.98 -1.40 14.29
CA VAL A 350 -26.48 -0.11 13.81
C VAL A 350 -27.09 0.15 12.44
N LYS A 351 -27.61 1.37 12.24
CA LYS A 351 -27.97 1.86 10.91
C LYS A 351 -26.79 2.65 10.37
N ILE A 352 -26.26 2.21 9.23
CA ILE A 352 -25.21 2.92 8.50
C ILE A 352 -25.87 3.68 7.36
N SER A 353 -25.44 4.91 7.10
CA SER A 353 -25.87 5.73 5.98
C SER A 353 -24.66 6.50 5.46
N ALA A 354 -24.58 6.64 4.13
CA ALA A 354 -23.47 7.32 3.49
C ALA A 354 -23.99 8.55 2.73
N PHE A 355 -23.16 9.58 2.68
CA PHE A 355 -23.48 10.86 2.07
C PHE A 355 -22.28 11.40 1.30
N THR A 356 -22.54 12.22 0.29
CA THR A 356 -21.56 13.11 -0.33
C THR A 356 -21.83 14.54 0.12
N THR A 357 -20.77 15.32 0.27
CA THR A 357 -20.80 16.67 0.82
C THR A 357 -19.84 17.59 0.05
N ALA A 358 -20.05 18.91 0.16
CA ALA A 358 -19.16 19.91 -0.39
C ALA A 358 -17.98 20.18 0.57
N VAL A 359 -17.00 20.98 0.14
CA VAL A 359 -15.96 21.47 1.05
C VAL A 359 -16.54 22.64 1.86
N GLU A 360 -16.91 22.38 3.11
CA GLU A 360 -17.53 23.35 4.01
C GLU A 360 -16.76 23.37 5.33
N SER A 361 -15.74 24.23 5.45
CA SER A 361 -14.89 24.30 6.65
C SER A 361 -15.30 25.42 7.61
N GLY A 362 -14.81 25.32 8.84
CA GLY A 362 -15.09 26.23 9.94
C GLY A 362 -16.58 26.30 10.27
N ALA A 363 -17.07 27.52 10.48
CA ALA A 363 -18.47 27.80 10.86
C ALA A 363 -19.54 27.36 9.84
N ALA A 364 -19.12 26.91 8.66
CA ALA A 364 -20.03 26.34 7.66
C ALA A 364 -20.23 24.83 7.82
N PHE A 365 -19.36 24.13 8.57
CA PHE A 365 -19.30 22.67 8.59
C PHE A 365 -20.60 22.03 9.09
N ILE A 366 -21.14 22.47 10.24
CA ILE A 366 -22.36 21.85 10.79
C ILE A 366 -23.58 22.23 9.95
N ASN A 367 -23.65 23.48 9.51
CA ASN A 367 -24.70 23.97 8.63
C ASN A 367 -24.73 23.23 7.28
N GLY A 368 -23.56 22.79 6.80
CA GLY A 368 -23.39 22.02 5.57
C GLY A 368 -24.13 20.69 5.54
N TYR A 369 -24.39 20.09 6.71
CA TYR A 369 -25.12 18.81 6.83
C TYR A 369 -26.52 18.85 6.20
N ALA A 370 -27.14 20.02 6.06
CA ALA A 370 -28.43 20.18 5.39
C ALA A 370 -28.34 20.04 3.85
N GLY A 371 -27.15 20.25 3.28
CA GLY A 371 -26.84 20.14 1.85
C GLY A 371 -26.35 18.77 1.39
N ASP A 372 -26.06 17.86 2.33
CA ASP A 372 -25.52 16.53 2.05
C ASP A 372 -26.50 15.67 1.24
N ALA A 373 -25.97 14.95 0.23
CA ALA A 373 -26.75 14.05 -0.60
C ALA A 373 -26.47 12.58 -0.25
N SER A 374 -27.51 11.78 -0.02
CA SER A 374 -27.34 10.36 0.30
C SER A 374 -26.76 9.57 -0.88
N ILE A 375 -25.80 8.69 -0.59
CA ILE A 375 -25.23 7.74 -1.54
C ILE A 375 -25.51 6.30 -1.11
N ALA A 376 -25.66 5.40 -2.09
CA ALA A 376 -25.96 4.00 -1.83
C ALA A 376 -24.74 3.26 -1.28
N ILE A 377 -24.94 2.51 -0.20
CA ILE A 377 -23.97 1.53 0.29
C ILE A 377 -24.17 0.23 -0.49
N THR A 378 -23.16 -0.20 -1.23
CA THR A 378 -23.24 -1.38 -2.13
C THR A 378 -22.96 -2.70 -1.44
N ASN A 379 -22.21 -2.68 -0.33
CA ASN A 379 -21.87 -3.87 0.45
C ASN A 379 -21.63 -3.51 1.92
N VAL A 380 -22.04 -4.40 2.83
CA VAL A 380 -21.73 -4.34 4.26
C VAL A 380 -21.24 -5.71 4.68
N ARG A 381 -20.06 -5.76 5.31
CA ARG A 381 -19.51 -6.96 5.92
C ARG A 381 -19.45 -6.75 7.43
N VAL A 382 -20.05 -7.67 8.18
CA VAL A 382 -20.05 -7.69 9.65
C VAL A 382 -19.20 -8.86 10.12
#